data_AF-A0A1H1GHA4-F1
#
_entry.id   AF-A0A1H1GHA4-F1
#
_cell.length_a   1.000
_cell.length_b   1.000
_cell.length_c   1.000
_cell.angle_alpha   90.00
_cell.angle_beta   90.00
_cell.angle_gamma   90.00
#
_symmetry.space_group_name_H-M   'P 1'
#
loop_
_entity.id
_entity.type
_entity.pdbx_description
1 polymer ?
#
loop_
_entity_poly.entity_id
_entity_poly.type
_entity_poly.pdbx_seq_one_letter_code
_entity_poly.pdbx_strand_id
1 'polypeptide(L)'
;MDTCDLHRAAEEYAALLSEAVSADLAAPAGERTVGELTAALAESASGLASRLGAAPSVVPGGAGPPDLYGGGYEHAFRRAVQRLRAAAASSDGRACDELADLIREIDSGAVALREALRLD
;
A
#
# COMPACT_ATOMS: atom_id res chain seq x y z
N MET A 1 18.04 7.06 1.50
CA MET A 1 16.83 6.23 1.60
C MET A 1 16.04 6.53 0.36
N ASP A 2 15.91 5.52 -0.49
CA ASP A 2 15.67 5.72 -1.90
C ASP A 2 14.29 5.18 -2.28
N THR A 3 13.65 5.79 -3.27
CA THR A 3 12.34 5.33 -3.76
C THR A 3 12.37 3.88 -4.30
N CYS A 4 13.56 3.30 -4.46
CA CYS A 4 13.80 1.89 -4.73
C CYS A 4 13.38 0.98 -3.56
N ASP A 5 13.66 1.36 -2.32
CA ASP A 5 13.29 0.58 -1.13
C ASP A 5 11.77 0.55 -0.98
N LEU A 6 11.11 1.70 -1.17
CA LEU A 6 9.65 1.79 -1.20
C LEU A 6 9.05 0.91 -2.29
N HIS A 7 9.60 0.92 -3.50
CA HIS A 7 9.11 0.09 -4.59
C HIS A 7 9.24 -1.40 -4.27
N ARG A 8 10.38 -1.80 -3.72
CA ARG A 8 10.62 -3.18 -3.32
C ARG A 8 9.62 -3.63 -2.25
N ALA A 9 9.50 -2.88 -1.16
CA ALA A 9 8.57 -3.21 -0.07
C ALA A 9 7.13 -3.31 -0.56
N ALA A 10 6.72 -2.40 -1.46
CA ALA A 10 5.39 -2.42 -2.03
C ALA A 10 5.14 -3.58 -3.02
N GLU A 11 6.13 -4.00 -3.80
CA GLU A 11 5.99 -5.21 -4.64
C GLU A 11 5.92 -6.47 -3.79
N GLU A 12 6.73 -6.57 -2.73
CA GLU A 12 6.68 -7.70 -1.79
C GLU A 12 5.30 -7.77 -1.10
N TYR A 13 4.79 -6.63 -0.61
CA TYR A 13 3.47 -6.56 -0.01
C TYR A 13 2.33 -6.83 -1.01
N ALA A 14 2.43 -6.32 -2.24
CA ALA A 14 1.45 -6.59 -3.29
C ALA A 14 1.44 -8.06 -3.73
N ALA A 15 2.60 -8.73 -3.76
CA ALA A 15 2.68 -10.16 -4.04
C ALA A 15 1.97 -10.97 -2.94
N LEU A 16 2.22 -10.63 -1.67
CA LEU A 16 1.50 -11.22 -0.53
C LEU A 16 0.00 -10.97 -0.62
N LEU A 17 -0.43 -9.79 -1.07
CA LEU A 17 -1.85 -9.50 -1.28
C LEU A 17 -2.49 -10.29 -2.42
N SER A 18 -1.76 -10.51 -3.52
CA SER A 18 -2.25 -11.36 -4.62
C SER A 18 -2.51 -12.80 -4.14
N GLU A 19 -1.62 -13.29 -3.28
CA GLU A 19 -1.80 -14.57 -2.59
C GLU A 19 -2.94 -14.50 -1.55
N ALA A 20 -3.04 -13.37 -0.83
CA ALA A 20 -4.10 -13.10 0.15
C ALA A 20 -5.49 -12.97 -0.46
N VAL A 21 -5.62 -12.52 -1.71
CA VAL A 21 -6.87 -12.45 -2.46
C VAL A 21 -7.33 -13.85 -2.87
N SER A 22 -6.39 -14.79 -3.05
CA SER A 22 -6.71 -16.21 -3.13
C SER A 22 -7.07 -16.79 -1.76
N ALA A 23 -6.56 -16.17 -0.69
CA ALA A 23 -6.96 -16.41 0.69
C ALA A 23 -8.06 -15.42 1.15
N ASP A 24 -8.41 -15.43 2.43
CA ASP A 24 -9.52 -14.64 2.96
C ASP A 24 -9.05 -13.21 3.33
N LEU A 25 -9.52 -12.18 2.63
CA LEU A 25 -9.24 -10.77 2.97
C LEU A 25 -9.86 -10.34 4.31
N ALA A 26 -10.83 -11.10 4.83
CA ALA A 26 -11.37 -10.93 6.17
C ALA A 26 -10.51 -11.62 7.25
N ALA A 27 -9.41 -12.28 6.86
CA ALA A 27 -8.49 -12.88 7.82
C ALA A 27 -7.94 -11.82 8.80
N PRO A 28 -7.89 -12.13 10.11
CA PRO A 28 -7.35 -11.23 11.10
C PRO A 28 -5.82 -11.13 10.97
N ALA A 29 -5.32 -9.90 10.81
CA ALA A 29 -3.93 -9.51 10.80
C ALA A 29 -3.67 -8.54 11.99
N GLY A 30 -3.43 -9.12 13.17
CA GLY A 30 -3.32 -8.37 14.42
C GLY A 30 -4.69 -7.86 14.90
N GLU A 31 -4.82 -6.54 15.08
CA GLU A 31 -6.08 -5.89 15.52
C GLU A 31 -7.01 -5.49 14.36
N ARG A 32 -6.60 -5.75 13.11
CA ARG A 32 -7.34 -5.39 11.89
C ARG A 32 -7.45 -6.60 10.97
N THR A 33 -8.32 -6.54 9.97
CA THR A 33 -8.32 -7.50 8.86
C THR A 33 -7.23 -7.15 7.83
N VAL A 34 -6.84 -8.14 7.01
CA VAL A 34 -5.95 -7.93 5.85
C VAL A 34 -6.45 -6.79 4.94
N GLY A 35 -7.76 -6.73 4.69
CA GLY A 35 -8.38 -5.66 3.91
C GLY A 35 -8.25 -4.28 4.57
N GLU A 36 -8.53 -4.16 5.86
CA GLU A 36 -8.41 -2.90 6.61
C GLU A 36 -6.96 -2.41 6.72
N LEU A 37 -6.01 -3.33 6.95
CA LEU A 37 -4.59 -3.01 7.00
C LEU A 37 -4.12 -2.45 5.65
N THR A 38 -4.51 -3.10 4.56
CA THR A 38 -4.16 -2.66 3.20
C THR A 38 -4.79 -1.33 2.84
N ALA A 39 -6.06 -1.12 3.21
CA ALA A 39 -6.73 0.15 3.00
C ALA A 39 -6.01 1.29 3.73
N ALA A 40 -5.63 1.07 5.00
CA ALA A 40 -4.89 2.05 5.78
C ALA A 40 -3.54 2.42 5.14
N LEU A 41 -2.77 1.43 4.66
CA LEU A 41 -1.50 1.67 3.96
C LEU A 41 -1.70 2.45 2.65
N ALA A 42 -2.73 2.13 1.88
CA ALA A 42 -3.05 2.83 0.63
C ALA A 42 -3.46 4.30 0.87
N GLU A 43 -4.21 4.56 1.94
CA GLU A 43 -4.57 5.91 2.38
C GLU A 43 -3.34 6.70 2.85
N SER A 44 -2.48 6.11 3.69
CA SER A 44 -1.20 6.72 4.11
C SER A 44 -0.33 7.10 2.92
N ALA A 45 -0.14 6.19 1.97
CA ALA A 45 0.63 6.44 0.75
C ALA A 45 0.00 7.56 -0.11
N SER A 46 -1.32 7.59 -0.25
CA SER A 46 -2.05 8.61 -1.00
C SER A 46 -1.98 10.00 -0.34
N GLY A 47 -2.09 10.05 0.99
CA GLY A 47 -1.91 11.27 1.77
C GLY A 47 -0.51 11.84 1.63
N LEU A 48 0.52 10.98 1.70
CA LEU A 48 1.91 11.37 1.55
C LEU A 48 2.20 11.86 0.11
N ALA A 49 1.66 11.18 -0.90
CA ALA A 49 1.74 11.61 -2.29
C ALA A 49 1.12 13.00 -2.50
N SER A 50 -0.04 13.25 -1.90
CA SER A 50 -0.73 14.54 -1.98
C SER A 50 0.07 15.67 -1.30
N ARG A 51 0.68 15.40 -0.15
CA ARG A 51 1.57 16.34 0.55
C ARG A 51 2.82 16.67 -0.24
N LEU A 52 3.33 15.70 -1.00
CA LEU A 52 4.45 15.88 -1.91
C LEU A 52 4.07 16.61 -3.22
N GLY A 53 2.80 17.02 -3.38
CA GLY A 53 2.33 17.77 -4.53
C GLY A 53 2.00 16.91 -5.75
N ALA A 54 1.88 15.57 -5.60
CA ALA A 54 1.25 14.81 -6.67
C ALA A 54 -0.19 15.29 -6.84
N ALA A 55 -0.59 15.55 -8.09
CA ALA A 55 -1.94 15.98 -8.38
C ALA A 55 -2.96 15.00 -7.75
N PRO A 56 -4.18 15.39 -7.40
CA PRO A 56 -5.26 14.43 -7.21
C PRO A 56 -5.47 13.65 -8.51
N SER A 57 -5.47 12.32 -8.49
CA SER A 57 -5.82 11.55 -9.69
C SER A 57 -7.33 11.58 -9.85
N VAL A 58 -7.81 12.54 -10.64
CA VAL A 58 -9.16 12.51 -11.18
C VAL A 58 -9.18 11.49 -12.33
N VAL A 59 -9.45 10.23 -12.02
CA VAL A 59 -9.85 9.21 -12.99
C VAL A 59 -11.06 8.48 -12.38
N PRO A 60 -12.17 8.29 -13.11
CA PRO A 60 -13.37 7.64 -12.58
C PRO A 60 -13.03 6.21 -12.13
N GLY A 61 -13.49 5.83 -10.94
CA GLY A 61 -13.02 4.65 -10.21
C GLY A 61 -12.39 4.99 -8.85
N GLY A 62 -12.63 6.21 -8.35
CA GLY A 62 -12.38 6.53 -6.96
C GLY A 62 -13.26 5.69 -6.04
N ALA A 63 -12.70 5.27 -4.91
CA ALA A 63 -13.43 5.01 -3.65
C ALA A 63 -14.78 4.28 -3.78
N GLY A 64 -14.92 3.38 -4.75
CA GLY A 64 -16.01 2.42 -4.77
C GLY A 64 -15.73 1.35 -3.73
N PRO A 65 -16.77 0.68 -3.19
CA PRO A 65 -16.54 -0.58 -2.48
C PRO A 65 -15.63 -1.46 -3.35
N PRO A 66 -14.69 -2.23 -2.76
CA PRO A 66 -13.75 -3.05 -3.52
C PRO A 66 -14.53 -3.80 -4.59
N ASP A 67 -14.24 -3.47 -5.86
CA ASP A 67 -15.04 -3.93 -6.97
C ASP A 67 -15.09 -5.46 -6.93
N LEU A 68 -16.28 -6.03 -7.13
CA LEU A 68 -16.59 -7.47 -7.05
C LEU A 68 -15.79 -8.34 -8.04
N TYR A 69 -14.81 -7.74 -8.75
CA TYR A 69 -13.91 -8.33 -9.72
C TYR A 69 -12.50 -8.60 -9.17
N GLY A 70 -12.39 -8.93 -7.88
CA GLY A 70 -11.29 -9.76 -7.37
C GLY A 70 -9.89 -9.14 -7.29
N GLY A 71 -9.73 -7.82 -7.44
CA GLY A 71 -8.42 -7.15 -7.34
C GLY A 71 -8.36 -5.92 -6.41
N GLY A 72 -9.46 -5.63 -5.69
CA GLY A 72 -9.79 -4.30 -5.14
C GLY A 72 -8.72 -3.62 -4.28
N TYR A 73 -8.09 -4.33 -3.35
CA TYR A 73 -7.14 -3.75 -2.39
C TYR A 73 -5.70 -3.71 -2.92
N GLU A 74 -5.28 -4.73 -3.68
CA GLU A 74 -3.94 -4.80 -4.28
C GLU A 74 -3.74 -3.67 -5.31
N HIS A 75 -4.70 -3.51 -6.23
CA HIS A 75 -4.62 -2.47 -7.26
C HIS A 75 -4.67 -1.06 -6.66
N ALA A 76 -5.50 -0.85 -5.64
CA ALA A 76 -5.57 0.42 -4.93
C ALA A 76 -4.23 0.75 -4.25
N PHE A 77 -3.64 -0.22 -3.54
CA PHE A 77 -2.35 -0.07 -2.88
C PHE A 77 -1.22 0.20 -3.88
N ARG A 78 -1.08 -0.62 -4.94
CA ARG A 78 -0.06 -0.43 -5.99
C ARG A 78 -0.15 0.96 -6.61
N ARG A 79 -1.37 1.41 -6.91
CA ARG A 79 -1.61 2.73 -7.50
C ARG A 79 -1.22 3.87 -6.54
N ALA A 80 -1.53 3.74 -5.25
CA ALA A 80 -1.15 4.72 -4.23
C ALA A 80 0.38 4.82 -4.10
N VAL A 81 1.08 3.69 -4.00
CA VAL A 81 2.55 3.68 -3.90
C VAL A 81 3.22 4.19 -5.17
N GLN A 82 2.71 3.82 -6.35
CA GLN A 82 3.26 4.32 -7.61
C GLN A 82 3.13 5.85 -7.72
N ARG A 83 2.00 6.40 -7.28
CA ARG A 83 1.79 7.85 -7.21
C ARG A 83 2.76 8.49 -6.24
N LEU A 84 2.92 7.90 -5.06
CA LEU A 84 3.85 8.38 -4.06
C LEU A 84 5.28 8.40 -4.58
N ARG A 85 5.72 7.33 -5.24
CA ARG A 85 7.05 7.24 -5.84
C ARG A 85 7.30 8.33 -6.86
N ALA A 86 6.33 8.61 -7.74
CA ALA A 86 6.44 9.70 -8.70
C ALA A 86 6.57 11.06 -8.00
N ALA A 87 5.79 11.29 -6.95
CA ALA A 87 5.85 12.51 -6.14
C ALA A 87 7.20 12.65 -5.40
N ALA A 88 7.69 11.56 -4.81
CA ALA A 88 8.95 11.49 -4.09
C ALA A 88 10.15 11.69 -5.01
N ALA A 89 10.13 11.14 -6.23
CA ALA A 89 11.17 11.36 -7.23
C ALA A 89 11.30 12.84 -7.65
N SER A 90 10.20 13.61 -7.55
CA SER A 90 10.19 15.06 -7.79
C SER A 90 10.41 15.90 -6.52
N SER A 91 10.50 15.28 -5.35
CA SER A 91 10.70 15.99 -4.08
C SER A 91 12.18 16.07 -3.75
N ASP A 92 12.67 17.26 -3.39
CA ASP A 92 14.06 17.52 -2.99
C ASP A 92 14.39 16.92 -1.59
N GLY A 93 14.14 15.63 -1.37
CA GLY A 93 14.48 14.89 -0.14
C GLY A 93 13.62 15.22 1.09
N ARG A 94 12.64 16.11 0.99
CA ARG A 94 11.80 16.56 2.13
C ARG A 94 10.93 15.46 2.75
N ALA A 95 10.70 14.36 2.03
CA ALA A 95 9.88 13.25 2.50
C ALA A 95 10.68 12.01 2.91
N CYS A 96 12.00 12.07 3.03
CA CYS A 96 12.80 10.89 3.36
C CYS A 96 12.37 10.22 4.68
N ASP A 97 12.07 10.99 5.73
CA ASP A 97 11.63 10.42 7.02
C ASP A 97 10.23 9.82 6.93
N GLU A 98 9.29 10.52 6.27
CA GLU A 98 7.92 10.01 6.13
C GLU A 98 7.85 8.78 5.22
N LEU A 99 8.71 8.73 4.20
CA LEU A 99 8.90 7.55 3.35
C LEU A 99 9.49 6.39 4.16
N ALA A 100 10.43 6.66 5.07
CA ALA A 100 10.99 5.66 5.96
C ALA A 100 9.94 5.03 6.85
N ASP A 101 9.08 5.85 7.44
CA ASP A 101 8.01 5.37 8.31
C ASP A 101 6.98 4.56 7.52
N LEU A 102 6.59 5.02 6.33
CA LEU A 102 5.69 4.25 5.47
C LEU A 102 6.30 2.90 5.06
N ILE A 103 7.59 2.84 4.73
CA ILE A 103 8.26 1.58 4.41
C ILE A 103 8.19 0.62 5.60
N ARG A 104 8.48 1.10 6.82
CA ARG A 104 8.37 0.28 8.04
C ARG A 104 6.94 -0.21 8.28
N GLU A 105 5.94 0.63 8.02
CA GLU A 105 4.53 0.23 8.12
C GLU A 105 4.18 -0.86 7.09
N ILE A 106 4.67 -0.75 5.84
CA ILE A 106 4.49 -1.76 4.80
C ILE A 106 5.18 -3.07 5.18
N ASP A 107 6.41 -3.03 5.68
CA ASP A 107 7.15 -4.22 6.13
C ASP A 107 6.46 -4.90 7.32
N SER A 108 6.01 -4.11 8.30
CA SER A 108 5.23 -4.63 9.43
C SER A 108 3.90 -5.23 8.96
N GLY A 109 3.25 -4.61 7.99
CA GLY A 109 2.04 -5.12 7.36
C GLY A 109 2.28 -6.43 6.62
N ALA A 110 3.41 -6.57 5.92
CA ALA A 110 3.81 -7.78 5.23
C ALA A 110 3.99 -8.95 6.20
N VAL A 111 4.62 -8.70 7.36
CA VAL A 111 4.74 -9.70 8.43
C VAL A 111 3.36 -10.11 8.95
N ALA A 112 2.49 -9.16 9.26
CA ALA A 112 1.14 -9.44 9.73
C ALA A 112 0.30 -10.21 8.70
N LEU A 113 0.46 -9.92 7.40
CA LEU A 113 -0.16 -10.69 6.31
C LEU A 113 0.33 -12.13 6.28
N ARG A 114 1.65 -12.34 6.34
CA ARG A 114 2.25 -13.69 6.35
C ARG A 114 1.75 -14.50 7.52
N GLU A 115 1.68 -13.91 8.72
CA GLU A 115 1.14 -14.57 9.91
C GLU A 115 -0.35 -14.90 9.78
N ALA A 116 -1.16 -13.93 9.32
CA ALA A 116 -2.60 -14.10 9.13
C ALA A 116 -2.94 -15.21 8.13
N LEU A 117 -2.14 -15.30 7.07
CA LEU A 117 -2.37 -16.20 5.95
C LEU A 117 -1.55 -17.50 6.03
N ARG A 118 -0.69 -17.63 7.05
CA ARG A 118 0.25 -18.74 7.24
C ARG A 118 1.10 -19.01 5.99
N LEU A 119 1.60 -17.94 5.39
CA LEU A 119 2.52 -18.01 4.26
C LEU A 119 3.94 -18.15 4.82
N ASP A 120 4.58 -19.29 4.52
CA ASP A 120 5.96 -19.65 4.94
C ASP A 120 7.03 -18.97 4.06
#